data_AF-Q4CAY5-F1
#
_entry.id   AF-Q4CAY5-F1
#
_cell.length_a   1.000
_cell.length_b   1.000
_cell.length_c   1.000
_cell.angle_alpha   90.00
_cell.angle_beta   90.00
_cell.angle_gamma   90.00
#
_symmetry.space_group_name_H-M   'P 1'
#
loop_
_entity.id
_entity.type
_entity.pdbx_description
1 polymer ?
#
loop_
_entity_poly.entity_id
_entity_poly.type
_entity_poly.pdbx_seq_one_letter_code
_entity_poly.pdbx_strand_id
1 'polypeptide(L)'
;MSETNKRVLFINDVGFQYGAGLAQLRQIQSFLLMGYDVAALCWSSGDNVESRIPFTPVEGTGNWLGITSLVYLCQESGVSSENIVNLVVCEADFLCPDLIIIGNIYGAKWPTILVSALEKLDCPVITYMHDCYWFTGRCAYTGNCTRYNIGCNHECPTWQDYPVLEPQLIFDEWLLRRKMFCGEQGMPPVQLGESNPPDFYRKFRD
;
A
#
# COMPACT_ATOMS: atom_id res chain seq x y z
N MET A 1 0.01 31.83 -16.06
CA MET A 1 0.47 30.43 -15.97
C MET A 1 -0.75 29.60 -15.61
N SER A 2 -1.15 28.63 -16.44
CA SER A 2 -2.18 27.67 -16.02
C SER A 2 -1.61 26.90 -14.84
N GLU A 3 -2.32 26.87 -13.72
CA GLU A 3 -1.99 25.98 -12.60
C GLU A 3 -1.95 24.56 -13.15
N THR A 4 -0.80 23.90 -13.04
CA THR A 4 -0.69 22.48 -13.37
C THR A 4 -1.48 21.71 -12.31
N ASN A 5 -2.32 20.77 -12.75
CA ASN A 5 -3.07 19.91 -11.83
C ASN A 5 -2.11 19.21 -10.87
N LYS A 6 -2.53 19.10 -9.60
CA LYS A 6 -1.80 18.31 -8.60
C LYS A 6 -1.80 16.84 -8.99
N ARG A 7 -0.69 16.14 -8.76
CA ARG A 7 -0.50 14.74 -9.15
C ARG A 7 -0.57 13.79 -7.97
N VAL A 8 -1.37 12.74 -8.11
CA VAL A 8 -1.50 11.67 -7.10
C VAL A 8 -0.98 10.36 -7.67
N LEU A 9 -0.05 9.73 -6.97
CA LEU A 9 0.50 8.42 -7.31
C LEU A 9 -0.08 7.34 -6.41
N PHE A 10 -0.70 6.33 -7.01
CA PHE A 10 -1.13 5.13 -6.29
C PHE A 10 -0.09 4.02 -6.44
N ILE A 11 0.27 3.36 -5.35
CA ILE A 11 1.22 2.23 -5.35
C ILE A 11 0.55 0.98 -4.80
N ASN A 12 0.68 -0.18 -5.45
CA ASN A 12 0.23 -1.47 -4.89
C ASN A 12 0.98 -2.68 -5.49
N ASP A 13 0.60 -3.89 -5.11
CA ASP A 13 1.16 -5.14 -5.64
C ASP A 13 0.53 -5.56 -6.97
N VAL A 14 -0.81 -5.66 -7.05
CA VAL A 14 -1.48 -6.36 -8.17
C VAL A 14 -2.42 -5.48 -9.03
N GLY A 15 -2.17 -4.17 -9.09
CA GLY A 15 -2.97 -3.24 -9.89
C GLY A 15 -4.43 -3.23 -9.43
N PHE A 16 -5.38 -3.28 -10.36
CA PHE A 16 -6.82 -3.19 -10.02
C PHE A 16 -7.50 -4.55 -9.84
N GLN A 17 -6.71 -5.58 -9.53
CA GLN A 17 -7.20 -6.93 -9.30
C GLN A 17 -7.81 -7.08 -7.89
N TYR A 18 -8.80 -7.96 -7.78
CA TYR A 18 -9.49 -8.31 -6.53
C TYR A 18 -10.14 -7.11 -5.82
N GLY A 19 -10.59 -7.31 -4.57
CA GLY A 19 -11.30 -6.28 -3.81
C GLY A 19 -10.44 -5.05 -3.48
N ALA A 20 -9.17 -5.26 -3.09
CA ALA A 20 -8.25 -4.17 -2.74
C ALA A 20 -7.95 -3.28 -3.96
N GLY A 21 -7.58 -3.88 -5.09
CA GLY A 21 -7.34 -3.15 -6.34
C GLY A 21 -8.57 -2.40 -6.84
N LEU A 22 -9.76 -3.00 -6.77
CA LEU A 22 -11.01 -2.30 -7.13
C LEU A 22 -11.35 -1.14 -6.19
N ALA A 23 -11.04 -1.26 -4.90
CA ALA A 23 -11.20 -0.14 -3.96
C ALA A 23 -10.23 1.01 -4.30
N GLN A 24 -8.98 0.70 -4.65
CA GLN A 24 -8.02 1.70 -5.09
C GLN A 24 -8.41 2.35 -6.43
N LEU A 25 -8.96 1.57 -7.38
CA LEU A 25 -9.51 2.11 -8.63
C LEU A 25 -10.62 3.14 -8.38
N ARG A 26 -11.50 2.90 -7.39
CA ARG A 26 -12.55 3.87 -7.01
C ARG A 26 -11.97 5.14 -6.38
N GLN A 27 -10.87 5.03 -5.65
CA GLN A 27 -10.16 6.21 -5.14
C GLN A 27 -9.56 7.01 -6.29
N ILE A 28 -8.89 6.35 -7.23
CA ILE A 28 -8.35 6.97 -8.46
C ILE A 28 -9.45 7.74 -9.19
N GLN A 29 -10.62 7.13 -9.42
CA GLN A 29 -11.76 7.78 -10.05
C GLN A 29 -12.23 9.02 -9.27
N SER A 30 -12.17 8.99 -7.94
CA SER A 30 -12.54 10.14 -7.10
C SER A 30 -11.54 11.30 -7.27
N PHE A 31 -10.24 11.02 -7.34
CA PHE A 31 -9.23 12.06 -7.63
C PHE A 31 -9.37 12.61 -9.06
N LEU A 32 -9.64 11.75 -10.05
CA LEU A 32 -9.90 12.19 -11.43
C LEU A 32 -11.15 13.07 -11.53
N LEU A 33 -12.22 12.76 -10.78
CA LEU A 33 -13.41 13.63 -10.68
C LEU A 33 -13.07 15.01 -10.12
N MET A 34 -12.15 15.07 -9.16
CA MET A 34 -11.75 16.31 -8.49
C MET A 34 -10.71 17.13 -9.27
N GLY A 35 -10.30 16.70 -10.46
CA GLY A 35 -9.36 17.44 -11.31
C GLY A 35 -7.88 17.15 -11.06
N TYR A 36 -7.54 16.09 -10.35
CA TYR A 36 -6.14 15.68 -10.14
C TYR A 36 -5.62 14.85 -11.30
N ASP A 37 -4.33 14.99 -11.59
CA ASP A 37 -3.63 14.04 -12.45
C ASP A 37 -3.29 12.80 -11.63
N VAL A 38 -3.57 11.61 -12.16
CA VAL A 38 -3.41 10.37 -11.40
C VAL A 38 -2.59 9.36 -12.18
N ALA A 39 -1.57 8.80 -11.54
CA ALA A 39 -0.77 7.69 -12.04
C ALA A 39 -0.86 6.50 -11.06
N ALA A 40 -0.55 5.30 -11.54
CA ALA A 40 -0.34 4.15 -10.68
C ALA A 40 1.00 3.46 -10.96
N LEU A 41 1.57 2.87 -9.92
CA LEU A 41 2.76 2.04 -9.96
C LEU A 41 2.42 0.72 -9.27
N CYS A 42 2.69 -0.42 -9.90
CA CYS A 42 2.42 -1.71 -9.29
C CYS A 42 3.49 -2.73 -9.63
N TRP A 43 3.55 -3.84 -8.89
CA TRP A 43 4.38 -4.96 -9.30
C TRP A 43 3.81 -5.60 -10.57
N SER A 44 2.51 -5.95 -10.58
CA SER A 44 1.87 -6.51 -11.77
C SER A 44 0.45 -6.00 -11.95
N SER A 45 0.19 -5.35 -13.08
CA SER A 45 -1.17 -4.92 -13.46
C SER A 45 -2.07 -6.09 -13.90
N GLY A 46 -1.50 -7.30 -14.07
CA GLY A 46 -2.17 -8.43 -14.69
C GLY A 46 -2.53 -8.19 -16.16
N ASP A 47 -3.26 -9.15 -16.74
CA ASP A 47 -3.64 -9.13 -18.16
C ASP A 47 -4.87 -8.25 -18.46
N ASN A 48 -5.62 -7.85 -17.42
CA ASN A 48 -6.87 -7.08 -17.54
C ASN A 48 -6.74 -5.72 -16.85
N VAL A 49 -5.85 -4.87 -17.38
CA VAL A 49 -5.67 -3.50 -16.89
C VAL A 49 -6.93 -2.66 -17.12
N GLU A 50 -7.69 -2.98 -18.17
CA GLU A 50 -9.01 -2.42 -18.41
C GLU A 50 -10.05 -3.18 -17.59
N SER A 51 -10.35 -2.67 -16.40
CA SER A 51 -11.63 -3.00 -15.79
C SER A 51 -12.74 -2.61 -16.79
N ARG A 52 -13.88 -3.32 -16.79
CA ARG A 52 -15.09 -2.88 -17.54
C ARG A 52 -15.61 -1.51 -17.07
N ILE A 53 -14.94 -0.89 -16.10
CA ILE A 53 -15.24 0.40 -15.49
C ILE A 53 -14.28 1.41 -16.12
N PRO A 54 -14.80 2.48 -16.75
CA PRO A 54 -13.94 3.52 -17.32
C PRO A 54 -13.09 4.17 -16.22
N PHE A 55 -11.80 4.33 -16.49
CA PHE A 55 -10.86 5.02 -15.60
C PHE A 55 -11.26 6.47 -15.36
N THR A 56 -11.58 7.17 -16.44
CA THR A 56 -11.99 8.56 -16.40
C THR A 56 -13.52 8.62 -16.30
N PRO A 57 -14.06 9.13 -15.18
CA PRO A 57 -15.48 9.40 -15.08
C PRO A 57 -15.91 10.50 -16.07
N VAL A 58 -17.14 10.43 -16.58
CA VAL A 58 -17.67 11.26 -17.68
C VAL A 58 -17.57 12.78 -17.40
N GLU A 59 -17.58 13.18 -16.14
CA GLU A 59 -17.55 14.58 -15.70
C GLU A 59 -16.21 14.99 -15.05
N GLY A 60 -15.21 14.10 -15.02
CA GLY A 60 -13.92 14.38 -14.40
C GLY A 60 -13.04 15.27 -15.26
N THR A 61 -12.34 16.23 -14.63
CA THR A 61 -11.37 17.11 -15.30
C THR A 61 -9.92 16.68 -15.09
N GLY A 62 -9.69 15.62 -14.31
CA GLY A 62 -8.36 15.07 -14.04
C GLY A 62 -7.83 14.17 -15.17
N ASN A 63 -6.52 14.06 -15.28
CA ASN A 63 -5.87 13.24 -16.32
C ASN A 63 -5.40 11.90 -15.76
N TRP A 64 -5.78 10.80 -16.41
CA TRP A 64 -5.18 9.50 -16.16
C TRP A 64 -3.84 9.39 -16.90
N LEU A 65 -2.75 9.25 -16.14
CA LEU A 65 -1.38 9.19 -16.66
C LEU A 65 -0.92 7.76 -16.96
N GLY A 66 -1.71 6.75 -16.60
CA GLY A 66 -1.40 5.34 -16.83
C GLY A 66 -0.96 4.60 -15.57
N ILE A 67 -0.72 3.31 -15.76
CA ILE A 67 -0.17 2.41 -14.75
C ILE A 67 1.13 1.82 -15.24
N THR A 68 2.17 1.89 -14.42
CA THR A 68 3.48 1.29 -14.66
C THR A 68 3.58 -0.02 -13.89
N SER A 69 3.94 -1.10 -14.58
CA SER A 69 4.12 -2.44 -14.00
C SER A 69 5.60 -2.79 -13.87
N LEU A 70 6.03 -3.14 -12.66
CA LEU A 70 7.40 -3.47 -12.29
C LEU A 70 7.57 -4.98 -12.08
N VAL A 71 7.09 -5.80 -13.03
CA VAL A 71 6.99 -7.27 -12.87
C VAL A 71 8.32 -7.95 -12.56
N TYR A 72 9.43 -7.32 -12.94
CA TYR A 72 10.80 -7.79 -12.71
C TYR A 72 11.31 -7.53 -11.28
N LEU A 73 10.65 -6.68 -10.49
CA LEU A 73 11.04 -6.34 -9.13
C LEU A 73 10.31 -7.20 -8.10
N CYS A 74 10.64 -8.48 -8.03
CA CYS A 74 10.23 -9.32 -6.91
C CYS A 74 11.42 -10.12 -6.37
N GLN A 75 11.39 -10.42 -5.06
CA GLN A 75 12.46 -11.18 -4.41
C GLN A 75 12.65 -12.58 -5.02
N GLU A 76 11.57 -13.18 -5.53
CA GLU A 76 11.60 -14.48 -6.20
C GLU A 76 12.38 -14.44 -7.53
N SER A 77 12.48 -13.26 -8.14
CA SER A 77 13.31 -13.04 -9.34
C SER A 77 14.78 -12.79 -8.99
N GLY A 78 15.19 -12.98 -7.72
CA GLY A 78 16.56 -12.80 -7.24
C GLY A 78 16.98 -11.34 -7.03
N VAL A 79 16.04 -10.40 -7.08
CA VAL A 79 16.30 -8.98 -6.81
C VAL A 79 16.39 -8.75 -5.30
N SER A 80 17.46 -8.09 -4.85
CA SER A 80 17.63 -7.76 -3.42
C SER A 80 16.57 -6.75 -2.96
N SER A 81 16.22 -6.80 -1.67
CA SER A 81 15.29 -5.82 -1.08
C SER A 81 15.75 -4.38 -1.27
N GLU A 82 17.06 -4.12 -1.21
CA GLU A 82 17.65 -2.80 -1.46
C GLU A 82 17.39 -2.33 -2.90
N ASN A 83 17.59 -3.20 -3.89
CA ASN A 83 17.33 -2.86 -5.29
C ASN A 83 15.84 -2.67 -5.57
N ILE A 84 14.96 -3.47 -4.96
CA ILE A 84 13.52 -3.27 -5.05
C ILE A 84 13.15 -1.87 -4.53
N VAL A 85 13.62 -1.51 -3.33
CA VAL A 85 13.34 -0.20 -2.74
C VAL A 85 13.86 0.92 -3.62
N ASN A 86 15.13 0.87 -4.03
CA ASN A 86 15.76 1.92 -4.83
C ASN A 86 15.02 2.14 -6.15
N LEU A 87 14.68 1.07 -6.86
CA LEU A 87 14.02 1.19 -8.16
C LEU A 87 12.57 1.64 -8.04
N VAL A 88 11.81 1.15 -7.06
CA VAL A 88 10.44 1.63 -6.84
C VAL A 88 10.42 3.12 -6.44
N VAL A 89 11.36 3.56 -5.59
CA VAL A 89 11.48 4.98 -5.21
C VAL A 89 11.89 5.83 -6.41
N CYS A 90 12.84 5.39 -7.24
CA CYS A 90 13.21 6.11 -8.47
C CYS A 90 12.03 6.27 -9.43
N GLU A 91 11.24 5.22 -9.65
CA GLU A 91 10.05 5.27 -10.51
C GLU A 91 8.98 6.20 -9.92
N ALA A 92 8.79 6.17 -8.59
CA ALA A 92 7.87 7.09 -7.92
C ALA A 92 8.33 8.55 -8.04
N ASP A 93 9.61 8.84 -7.84
CA ASP A 93 10.18 10.19 -7.95
C ASP A 93 10.15 10.73 -9.39
N PHE A 94 10.39 9.87 -10.39
CA PHE A 94 10.28 10.23 -11.80
C PHE A 94 8.86 10.71 -12.19
N LEU A 95 7.85 10.19 -11.50
CA LEU A 95 6.47 10.61 -11.68
C LEU A 95 6.15 11.93 -10.98
N CYS A 96 7.08 12.56 -10.26
CA CYS A 96 6.91 13.84 -9.56
C CYS A 96 5.52 14.00 -8.86
N PRO A 97 5.13 13.09 -7.95
CA PRO A 97 3.84 13.17 -7.28
C PRO A 97 3.79 14.32 -6.27
N ASP A 98 2.62 14.94 -6.13
CA ASP A 98 2.29 15.83 -5.02
C ASP A 98 1.72 15.06 -3.81
N LEU A 99 1.34 13.78 -3.99
CA LEU A 99 0.80 12.88 -2.98
C LEU A 99 1.02 11.42 -3.42
N ILE A 100 1.47 10.56 -2.50
CA ILE A 100 1.56 9.11 -2.72
C ILE A 100 0.56 8.38 -1.82
N ILE A 101 -0.23 7.48 -2.39
CA ILE A 101 -1.15 6.59 -1.67
C ILE A 101 -0.75 5.13 -1.91
N ILE A 102 -0.33 4.45 -0.85
CA ILE A 102 0.18 3.08 -0.87
C ILE A 102 -0.92 2.12 -0.39
N GLY A 103 -1.33 1.20 -1.25
CA GLY A 103 -2.20 0.08 -0.91
C GLY A 103 -1.41 -1.14 -0.41
N ASN A 104 -1.89 -2.34 -0.70
CA ASN A 104 -1.16 -3.57 -0.36
C ASN A 104 0.10 -3.72 -1.23
N ILE A 105 1.20 -4.17 -0.63
CA ILE A 105 2.48 -4.43 -1.33
C ILE A 105 3.02 -5.85 -1.09
N TYR A 106 2.36 -6.62 -0.23
CA TYR A 106 2.88 -7.88 0.26
C TYR A 106 2.72 -9.03 -0.74
N GLY A 107 1.77 -8.95 -1.68
CA GLY A 107 1.65 -9.90 -2.78
C GLY A 107 2.86 -9.87 -3.72
N ALA A 108 3.50 -8.70 -3.84
CA ALA A 108 4.75 -8.52 -4.59
C ALA A 108 6.01 -8.95 -3.81
N LYS A 109 5.85 -9.30 -2.53
CA LYS A 109 6.96 -9.49 -1.58
C LYS A 109 7.90 -8.28 -1.52
N TRP A 110 7.36 -7.07 -1.71
CA TRP A 110 8.13 -5.86 -1.51
C TRP A 110 8.38 -5.66 -0.01
N PRO A 111 9.59 -5.21 0.37
CA PRO A 111 9.94 -5.07 1.78
C PRO A 111 9.15 -3.92 2.41
N THR A 112 8.63 -4.12 3.63
CA THR A 112 7.84 -3.11 4.38
C THR A 112 8.56 -1.76 4.47
N ILE A 113 9.91 -1.75 4.56
CA ILE A 113 10.73 -0.52 4.62
C ILE A 113 10.61 0.38 3.37
N LEU A 114 10.05 -0.13 2.26
CA LEU A 114 9.74 0.66 1.07
C LEU A 114 8.91 1.90 1.42
N VAL A 115 7.95 1.76 2.33
CA VAL A 115 7.09 2.87 2.76
C VAL A 115 7.93 4.00 3.35
N SER A 116 8.84 3.70 4.28
CA SER A 116 9.74 4.70 4.87
C SER A 116 10.79 5.24 3.90
N ALA A 117 11.05 4.54 2.80
CA ALA A 117 11.90 5.06 1.74
C ALA A 117 11.14 6.09 0.88
N LEU A 118 9.86 5.82 0.58
CA LEU A 118 8.98 6.75 -0.15
C LEU A 118 8.69 8.01 0.67
N GLU A 119 8.56 7.91 2.00
CA GLU A 119 8.38 9.07 2.90
C GLU A 119 9.53 10.09 2.86
N LYS A 120 10.68 9.72 2.28
CA LYS A 120 11.82 10.64 2.11
C LYS A 120 11.70 11.51 0.86
N LEU A 121 10.71 11.24 -0.01
CA LEU A 121 10.40 12.11 -1.15
C LEU A 121 9.74 13.40 -0.64
N ASP A 122 9.81 14.46 -1.44
CA ASP A 122 9.27 15.78 -1.09
C ASP A 122 7.75 15.87 -1.32
N CYS A 123 7.01 14.86 -0.86
CA CYS A 123 5.55 14.81 -0.92
C CYS A 123 4.96 13.97 0.23
N PRO A 124 3.72 14.24 0.65
CA PRO A 124 3.05 13.40 1.64
C PRO A 124 2.87 11.97 1.11
N VAL A 125 3.10 11.00 1.99
CA VAL A 125 2.85 9.57 1.74
C VAL A 125 1.78 9.09 2.71
N ILE A 126 0.80 8.34 2.19
CA ILE A 126 -0.30 7.77 2.97
C ILE A 126 -0.37 6.28 2.69
N THR A 127 -0.37 5.45 3.72
CA THR A 127 -0.75 4.04 3.59
C THR A 127 -2.24 3.87 3.80
N TYR A 128 -2.88 3.24 2.82
CA TYR A 128 -4.29 2.89 2.81
C TYR A 128 -4.47 1.39 3.04
N MET A 129 -5.20 1.06 4.11
CA MET A 129 -5.39 -0.32 4.55
C MET A 129 -6.64 -0.93 3.92
N HIS A 130 -6.45 -1.96 3.11
CA HIS A 130 -7.56 -2.81 2.64
C HIS A 130 -7.81 -4.00 3.56
N ASP A 131 -6.87 -4.32 4.44
CA ASP A 131 -6.85 -5.52 5.26
C ASP A 131 -5.98 -5.33 6.52
N CYS A 132 -5.71 -6.40 7.27
CA CYS A 132 -5.01 -6.35 8.56
C CYS A 132 -3.47 -6.37 8.46
N TYR A 133 -2.88 -6.39 7.26
CA TYR A 133 -1.44 -6.60 7.08
C TYR A 133 -0.60 -5.54 7.82
N TRP A 134 -1.01 -4.27 7.73
CA TRP A 134 -0.20 -3.15 8.24
C TRP A 134 -0.12 -3.04 9.76
N PHE A 135 -0.96 -3.74 10.52
CA PHE A 135 -0.91 -3.76 12.00
C PHE A 135 -0.62 -5.14 12.60
N THR A 136 -0.52 -6.18 11.77
CA THR A 136 -0.17 -7.54 12.21
C THR A 136 1.28 -7.88 11.82
N GLY A 137 1.77 -9.03 12.30
CA GLY A 137 3.09 -9.53 11.87
C GLY A 137 3.12 -10.04 10.43
N ARG A 138 1.97 -10.41 9.84
CA ARG A 138 1.87 -10.92 8.45
C ARG A 138 0.44 -11.02 7.92
N CYS A 139 -0.56 -11.17 8.78
CA CYS A 139 -1.89 -11.61 8.39
C CYS A 139 -2.67 -10.51 7.66
N ALA A 140 -3.19 -10.83 6.46
CA ALA A 140 -4.20 -9.99 5.82
C ALA A 140 -5.56 -10.08 6.53
N TYR A 141 -5.89 -11.22 7.14
CA TYR A 141 -7.11 -11.40 7.93
C TYR A 141 -6.80 -12.11 9.24
N THR A 142 -7.28 -11.57 10.36
CA THR A 142 -6.97 -12.09 11.70
C THR A 142 -7.98 -13.13 12.19
N GLY A 143 -9.18 -13.17 11.61
CA GLY A 143 -10.32 -13.88 12.22
C GLY A 143 -10.46 -13.49 13.69
N ASN A 144 -10.50 -14.50 14.57
CA ASN A 144 -10.61 -14.29 16.02
C ASN A 144 -9.26 -14.05 16.74
N CYS A 145 -8.14 -14.05 16.03
CA CYS A 145 -6.82 -13.87 16.64
C CYS A 145 -6.61 -12.42 17.08
N THR A 146 -6.33 -12.18 18.36
CA THR A 146 -6.07 -10.84 18.92
C THR A 146 -4.61 -10.58 19.27
N ARG A 147 -3.69 -11.50 18.91
CA ARG A 147 -2.26 -11.41 19.25
C ARG A 147 -1.57 -10.15 18.71
N TYR A 148 -2.08 -9.57 17.61
CA TYR A 148 -1.56 -8.33 17.03
C TYR A 148 -1.58 -7.15 18.03
N ASN A 149 -2.45 -7.19 19.04
CA ASN A 149 -2.53 -6.17 20.09
C ASN A 149 -1.36 -6.22 21.09
N ILE A 150 -0.73 -7.39 21.25
CA ILE A 150 0.30 -7.63 22.27
C ILE A 150 1.65 -8.04 21.69
N GLY A 151 1.68 -8.51 20.44
CA GLY A 151 2.87 -9.04 19.78
C GLY A 151 2.53 -10.27 18.93
N CYS A 152 2.55 -10.14 17.61
CA CYS A 152 2.67 -11.32 16.75
C CYS A 152 4.09 -11.90 16.89
N ASN A 153 4.23 -13.22 16.90
CA ASN A 153 5.52 -13.88 17.13
C ASN A 153 5.59 -15.26 16.42
N HIS A 154 6.69 -15.98 16.67
CA HIS A 154 6.97 -17.30 16.10
C HIS A 154 5.97 -18.40 16.49
N GLU A 155 5.11 -18.17 17.48
CA GLU A 155 4.06 -19.13 17.86
C GLU A 155 2.81 -19.01 16.96
N CYS A 156 2.86 -18.20 15.90
CA CYS A 156 1.74 -18.04 14.96
C CYS A 156 1.40 -19.40 14.32
N PRO A 157 0.22 -19.99 14.61
CA PRO A 157 -0.12 -21.33 14.11
C PRO A 157 -0.41 -21.34 12.60
N THR A 158 -0.60 -20.17 12.01
CA THR A 158 -1.04 -19.97 10.62
C THR A 158 0.08 -19.40 9.75
N TRP A 159 1.35 -19.50 10.15
CA TRP A 159 2.50 -18.92 9.43
C TRP A 159 2.61 -19.32 7.95
N GLN A 160 2.02 -20.47 7.56
CA GLN A 160 1.93 -20.96 6.18
C GLN A 160 0.71 -20.45 5.41
N ASP A 161 -0.25 -19.81 6.08
CA ASP A 161 -1.39 -19.18 5.41
C ASP A 161 -0.94 -17.89 4.75
N TYR A 162 -1.55 -17.55 3.62
CA TYR A 162 -1.25 -16.30 2.93
C TYR A 162 -1.55 -15.06 3.80
N PRO A 163 -0.63 -14.07 3.87
CA PRO A 163 0.76 -14.08 3.37
C PRO A 163 1.68 -15.00 4.19
N VAL A 164 2.44 -15.84 3.49
CA VAL A 164 3.41 -16.77 4.10
C VAL A 164 4.58 -15.97 4.67
N LEU A 165 4.92 -16.21 5.93
CA LEU A 165 6.10 -15.66 6.55
C LEU A 165 6.66 -16.66 7.56
N GLU A 166 7.96 -16.93 7.46
CA GLU A 166 8.66 -17.83 8.38
C GLU A 166 8.48 -17.38 9.85
N PRO A 167 8.18 -18.29 10.79
CA PRO A 167 7.85 -17.96 12.18
C PRO A 167 8.83 -17.00 12.85
N GLN A 168 10.12 -17.22 12.65
CA GLN A 168 11.22 -16.43 13.18
C GLN A 168 11.22 -14.96 12.74
N LEU A 169 10.59 -14.63 11.60
CA LEU A 169 10.51 -13.26 11.08
C LEU A 169 9.26 -12.50 11.54
N ILE A 170 8.25 -13.20 12.06
CA ILE A 170 6.93 -12.62 12.37
C ILE A 170 7.01 -11.53 13.43
N PHE A 171 7.84 -11.72 14.46
CA PHE A 171 8.01 -10.74 15.53
C PHE A 171 8.67 -9.46 15.03
N ASP A 172 9.72 -9.59 14.23
CA ASP A 172 10.46 -8.46 13.68
C ASP A 172 9.60 -7.63 12.72
N GLU A 173 8.81 -8.30 11.87
CA GLU A 173 7.86 -7.62 10.98
C GLU A 173 6.73 -6.91 11.76
N TRP A 174 6.21 -7.54 12.83
CA TRP A 174 5.24 -6.87 13.70
C TRP A 174 5.85 -5.64 14.37
N LEU A 175 7.06 -5.76 14.90
CA LEU A 175 7.76 -4.65 15.56
C LEU A 175 8.09 -3.52 14.58
N LEU A 176 8.51 -3.85 13.36
CA LEU A 176 8.79 -2.89 12.30
C LEU A 176 7.54 -2.07 11.97
N ARG A 177 6.41 -2.72 11.70
CA ARG A 177 5.15 -2.02 11.40
C ARG A 177 4.67 -1.19 12.59
N ARG A 178 4.80 -1.70 13.83
CA ARG A 178 4.49 -0.91 15.03
C ARG A 178 5.32 0.37 15.12
N LYS A 179 6.62 0.33 14.78
CA LYS A 179 7.48 1.52 14.75
C LYS A 179 7.10 2.51 13.65
N MET A 180 6.67 2.01 12.50
CA MET A 180 6.31 2.85 11.34
C MET A 180 4.97 3.54 11.51
N PHE A 181 3.97 2.81 12.00
CA PHE A 181 2.61 3.33 12.06
C PHE A 181 2.26 3.92 13.43
N CYS A 182 2.85 3.45 14.54
CA CYS A 182 2.44 3.88 15.89
C CYS A 182 3.39 4.93 16.50
N GLY A 183 2.86 5.73 17.43
CA GLY A 183 3.60 6.77 18.17
C GLY A 183 3.36 8.17 17.61
N GLU A 184 3.87 9.21 18.29
CA GLU A 184 3.63 10.62 17.92
C GLU A 184 4.10 10.99 16.50
N GLN A 185 5.08 10.25 15.98
CA GLN A 185 5.63 10.42 14.63
C GLN A 185 5.23 9.28 13.67
N GLY A 186 4.39 8.34 14.12
CA GLY A 186 3.95 7.23 13.29
C GLY A 186 2.96 7.69 12.22
N MET A 187 3.05 7.12 11.01
CA MET A 187 2.08 7.39 9.96
C MET A 187 0.73 6.79 10.35
N PRO A 188 -0.37 7.57 10.44
CA PRO A 188 -1.67 7.01 10.74
C PRO A 188 -2.20 6.26 9.49
N PRO A 189 -2.46 4.95 9.58
CA PRO A 189 -3.05 4.24 8.46
C PRO A 189 -4.53 4.61 8.29
N VAL A 190 -4.96 4.84 7.05
CA VAL A 190 -6.37 5.11 6.72
C VAL A 190 -7.06 3.81 6.35
N GLN A 191 -8.10 3.41 7.09
CA GLN A 191 -8.93 2.24 6.81
C GLN A 191 -10.36 2.68 6.46
N LEU A 192 -10.97 2.12 5.40
CA LEU A 192 -12.41 2.16 5.20
C LEU A 192 -13.00 0.76 5.37
N GLY A 193 -14.00 0.64 6.23
CA GLY A 193 -14.87 -0.53 6.30
C GLY A 193 -14.42 -1.65 7.23
N GLU A 194 -14.57 -1.43 8.53
CA GLU A 194 -15.11 -2.44 9.45
C GLU A 194 -16.11 -1.73 10.38
N SER A 195 -17.20 -2.41 10.75
CA SER A 195 -18.23 -1.87 11.65
C SER A 195 -17.74 -1.67 13.10
N ASN A 196 -16.50 -2.08 13.39
CA ASN A 196 -15.76 -1.81 14.62
C ASN A 196 -14.27 -1.66 14.27
N PRO A 197 -13.71 -0.44 14.18
CA PRO A 197 -12.26 -0.32 14.10
C PRO A 197 -11.65 -0.97 15.35
N PRO A 198 -10.64 -1.84 15.23
CA PRO A 198 -9.98 -2.41 16.40
C PRO A 198 -9.48 -1.29 17.32
N ASP A 199 -9.49 -1.53 18.65
CA ASP A 199 -8.98 -0.63 19.71
C ASP A 199 -7.54 -0.11 19.46
N PHE A 200 -6.86 -0.67 18.46
CA PHE A 200 -5.65 -0.16 17.83
C PHE A 200 -5.68 1.37 17.68
N TYR A 201 -6.72 1.97 17.08
CA TYR A 201 -6.78 3.42 16.84
C TYR A 201 -6.91 4.28 18.11
N ARG A 202 -7.46 3.74 19.21
CA ARG A 202 -7.56 4.48 20.48
C ARG A 202 -6.19 4.64 21.15
N LYS A 203 -5.31 3.65 21.01
CA LYS A 203 -3.93 3.69 21.54
C LYS A 203 -2.95 4.52 20.70
N PHE A 204 -3.40 5.17 19.63
CA PHE A 204 -2.57 6.09 18.82
C PHE A 204 -2.63 7.53 19.31
N ARG A 205 -3.51 7.84 20.26
CA ARG A 205 -3.74 9.20 20.75
C ARG A 205 -3.25 9.46 22.17
N ASP A 206 -2.74 8.44 22.85
CA ASP A 206 -2.23 8.53 24.22
C ASP A 206 -0.72 8.28 24.28
#